data_AF-A0A1L7WAY8-F1
#
_entry.id   AF-A0A1L7WAY8-F1
#
_cell.length_a   1.000
_cell.length_b   1.000
_cell.length_c   1.000
_cell.angle_alpha   90.00
_cell.angle_beta   90.00
_cell.angle_gamma   90.00
#
_symmetry.space_group_name_H-M   'P 1'
#
loop_
_entity.id
_entity.type
_entity.pdbx_description
1 polymer ?
#
loop_
_entity_poly.entity_id
_entity_poly.type
_entity_poly.pdbx_seq_one_letter_code
_entity_poly.pdbx_strand_id
1 'polypeptide(L)'
;MFLVAYITYLYGTMYVFLSTFSGLFAKVYHETPGYQGLNYISLALGLFLGTHICARSQDRIYKALKLRRCKEGLPGRPEFRVPMMVPGAILVPIGLLIYSWTAEKRTHWMGPNVGAFIYTTGLAMGYQCIQGYLVDSYA
;
A
#
# COMPACT_ATOMS: atom_id res chain seq x y z
N MET A 1 15.42 -12.54 -5.85
CA MET A 1 16.12 -11.23 -5.97
C MET A 1 15.16 -10.09 -6.30
N PHE A 2 14.38 -10.13 -7.38
CA PHE A 2 13.44 -9.04 -7.74
C PHE A 2 12.40 -8.69 -6.64
N LEU A 3 11.82 -9.69 -5.97
CA LEU A 3 10.88 -9.47 -4.86
C LEU A 3 11.52 -8.77 -3.66
N VAL A 4 12.79 -9.08 -3.37
CA VAL A 4 13.56 -8.43 -2.29
C VAL A 4 13.89 -6.99 -2.68
N ALA A 5 14.30 -6.74 -3.93
CA ALA A 5 14.50 -5.37 -4.41
C ALA A 5 13.21 -4.53 -4.30
N TYR A 6 12.05 -5.14 -4.62
CA TYR A 6 10.76 -4.47 -4.50
C TYR A 6 10.35 -4.18 -3.05
N ILE A 7 10.54 -5.13 -2.11
CA ILE A 7 10.24 -4.87 -0.70
C ILE A 7 11.15 -3.79 -0.12
N THR A 8 12.44 -3.79 -0.46
CA THR A 8 13.38 -2.75 -0.05
C THR A 8 12.98 -1.39 -0.59
N TYR A 9 12.53 -1.30 -1.85
CA TYR A 9 12.01 -0.07 -2.44
C TYR A 9 10.76 0.45 -1.69
N LEU A 10 9.81 -0.43 -1.38
CA LEU A 10 8.62 -0.06 -0.60
C LEU A 10 8.98 0.43 0.80
N TYR A 11 9.86 -0.28 1.51
CA TYR A 11 10.34 0.13 2.83
C TYR A 11 11.06 1.47 2.79
N GLY A 12 11.98 1.67 1.85
CA GLY A 12 12.72 2.93 1.71
C GLY A 12 11.79 4.11 1.50
N THR A 13 10.82 3.94 0.59
CA THR A 13 9.81 4.98 0.31
C THR A 13 8.93 5.23 1.53
N MET A 14 8.55 4.20 2.30
CA MET A 14 7.75 4.33 3.52
C MET A 14 8.46 5.19 4.57
N TYR A 15 9.75 4.96 4.80
CA TYR A 15 10.52 5.74 5.77
C TYR A 15 10.64 7.21 5.38
N VAL A 16 10.95 7.48 4.11
CA VAL A 16 11.03 8.85 3.58
C VAL A 16 9.68 9.55 3.70
N PHE A 17 8.59 8.85 3.37
CA PHE A 17 7.25 9.37 3.50
C PHE A 17 6.90 9.71 4.96
N LEU A 18 7.14 8.78 5.90
CA LEU A 18 6.81 8.98 7.31
C LEU A 18 7.57 10.16 7.92
N SER A 19 8.85 10.32 7.57
CA SER A 19 9.69 11.43 8.04
C SER A 19 9.21 12.77 7.47
N THR A 20 8.87 12.80 6.18
CA THR A 20 8.44 14.03 5.51
C THR A 20 7.01 14.43 5.91
N PHE A 21 6.14 13.46 6.20
CA PHE A 21 4.73 13.70 6.53
C PHE A 21 4.58 14.61 7.76
N SER A 22 5.22 14.26 8.88
CA SER A 22 5.21 15.11 10.08
C SER A 22 5.82 16.50 9.82
N GLY A 23 6.94 16.53 9.07
CA GLY A 23 7.60 17.78 8.69
C GLY A 23 6.74 18.70 7.83
N LEU A 24 5.92 18.15 6.93
CA LEU A 24 5.03 18.91 6.05
C LEU A 24 3.94 19.62 6.85
N PHE A 25 3.24 18.91 7.73
CA PHE A 25 2.16 19.50 8.54
C PHE A 25 2.70 20.51 9.57
N ALA A 26 3.90 20.27 10.11
CA ALA A 26 4.54 21.21 11.02
C ALA A 26 5.06 22.47 10.34
N LYS A 27 5.78 22.34 9.21
CA LYS A 27 6.46 23.48 8.56
C LYS A 27 5.61 24.24 7.54
N VAL A 28 4.74 23.56 6.81
CA VAL A 28 3.98 24.17 5.69
C VAL A 28 2.61 24.65 6.14
N TYR A 29 1.94 23.90 7.01
CA TYR A 29 0.60 24.21 7.48
C TYR A 29 0.55 24.86 8.87
N HIS A 30 1.70 24.97 9.56
CA HIS A 30 1.83 25.58 10.89
C HIS A 30 0.84 25.01 11.93
N GLU A 31 0.51 23.72 11.77
CA GLU A 31 -0.55 23.12 12.57
C GLU A 31 -0.13 22.79 13.98
N THR A 32 -1.06 22.97 14.93
CA THR A 32 -0.81 22.58 16.32
C THR A 32 -0.66 21.06 16.43
N PRO A 33 0.14 20.56 17.38
CA PRO A 33 0.45 19.12 17.50
C PRO A 33 -0.80 18.21 17.59
N GLY A 34 -1.91 18.73 18.13
CA GLY A 34 -3.18 18.01 18.20
C GLY A 34 -3.77 17.70 16.82
N TYR A 35 -3.81 18.67 15.90
CA TYR A 35 -4.32 18.45 14.54
C TYR A 35 -3.36 17.64 13.69
N GLN A 36 -2.05 17.71 13.95
CA GLN A 36 -1.07 16.83 13.30
C GLN A 36 -1.39 15.35 13.54
N GLY A 37 -1.75 14.99 14.78
CA GLY A 37 -2.21 13.64 15.14
C GLY A 37 -3.44 13.19 14.35
N LEU A 38 -4.35 14.10 14.04
CA LEU A 38 -5.56 13.80 13.27
C LEU A 38 -5.24 13.37 11.83
N ASN A 39 -4.20 13.93 11.22
CA ASN A 39 -3.80 13.55 9.86
C ASN A 39 -3.28 12.11 9.78
N TYR A 40 -2.73 11.55 10.86
CA TYR A 40 -2.34 10.13 10.93
C TYR A 40 -3.53 9.17 10.79
N ILE A 41 -4.74 9.62 11.12
CA ILE A 41 -5.96 8.83 10.91
C ILE A 41 -6.15 8.52 9.41
N SER A 42 -5.75 9.43 8.52
CA SER A 42 -5.81 9.21 7.06
C SER A 42 -4.87 8.08 6.63
N LEU A 43 -3.68 7.98 7.22
CA LEU A 43 -2.77 6.86 6.99
C LEU A 43 -3.38 5.55 7.50
N ALA A 44 -3.94 5.56 8.70
CA ALA A 44 -4.57 4.39 9.31
C ALA A 44 -5.76 3.88 8.47
N LEU A 45 -6.61 4.79 8.00
CA LEU A 45 -7.73 4.46 7.11
C LEU A 45 -7.24 3.87 5.79
N GLY A 46 -6.16 4.42 5.20
CA GLY A 46 -5.60 3.90 3.95
C GLY A 46 -5.00 2.50 4.09
N LEU A 47 -4.35 2.21 5.22
CA LEU A 47 -3.88 0.87 5.56
C LEU A 47 -5.04 -0.11 5.79
N PHE A 48 -6.10 0.34 6.48
CA PHE A 48 -7.27 -0.48 6.77
C PHE A 48 -8.03 -0.86 5.50
N LEU A 49 -8.29 0.12 4.63
CA LEU A 49 -8.94 -0.10 3.34
C LEU A 49 -8.04 -0.93 2.40
N GLY A 50 -6.74 -0.64 2.32
CA GLY A 50 -5.79 -1.43 1.54
C GLY A 50 -5.77 -2.89 1.96
N THR A 51 -5.74 -3.14 3.27
CA THR A 51 -5.78 -4.49 3.83
C THR A 51 -7.09 -5.21 3.54
N HIS A 52 -8.24 -4.53 3.70
CA HIS A 52 -9.54 -5.11 3.41
C HIS A 52 -9.69 -5.46 1.92
N ILE A 53 -9.25 -4.57 1.03
CA ILE A 53 -9.28 -4.79 -0.42
C ILE A 53 -8.37 -5.96 -0.79
N CYS A 54 -7.15 -6.00 -0.25
CA CYS A 54 -6.22 -7.09 -0.52
C CYS A 54 -6.69 -8.43 0.05
N ALA A 55 -7.24 -8.46 1.26
CA ALA A 55 -7.79 -9.68 1.86
C ALA A 55 -8.96 -10.23 1.04
N ARG A 56 -9.94 -9.38 0.67
CA ARG A 56 -11.08 -9.82 -0.16
C ARG A 56 -10.65 -10.29 -1.54
N SER A 57 -9.68 -9.60 -2.15
CA SER A 57 -9.19 -9.97 -3.46
C SER A 57 -8.37 -11.28 -3.37
N GLN A 58 -7.53 -11.46 -2.35
CA GLN A 58 -6.75 -12.69 -2.14
C GLN A 58 -7.67 -13.88 -1.92
N ASP A 59 -8.70 -13.73 -1.09
CA ASP A 59 -9.72 -14.76 -0.88
C ASP A 59 -10.50 -15.10 -2.15
N ARG A 60 -10.87 -14.09 -2.96
CA ARG A 60 -11.53 -14.32 -4.25
C ARG A 60 -10.64 -15.08 -5.22
N ILE A 61 -9.37 -14.68 -5.33
CA ILE A 61 -8.41 -15.36 -6.21
C ILE A 61 -8.19 -16.78 -5.72
N TYR A 62 -7.97 -16.99 -4.42
CA TYR A 62 -7.79 -18.32 -3.84
C TYR A 62 -9.00 -19.22 -4.06
N LYS A 63 -10.23 -18.71 -3.85
CA LYS A 63 -11.48 -19.45 -4.14
C LYS A 63 -11.66 -19.74 -5.63
N ALA A 64 -11.41 -18.77 -6.50
CA ALA A 64 -11.52 -18.94 -7.95
C ALA A 64 -10.51 -19.96 -8.49
N LEU A 65 -9.29 -19.96 -7.94
CA LEU A 65 -8.25 -20.93 -8.25
C LEU A 65 -8.53 -22.32 -7.69
N LYS A 66 -9.06 -22.41 -6.47
CA LYS A 66 -9.47 -23.68 -5.88
C LYS A 66 -10.58 -24.33 -6.72
N LEU A 67 -11.55 -23.54 -7.19
CA LEU A 67 -12.64 -24.01 -8.07
C LEU A 67 -12.14 -24.44 -9.47
N ARG A 68 -11.16 -23.74 -10.04
CA ARG A 68 -10.59 -24.12 -11.35
C ARG A 68 -9.65 -25.32 -11.26
N ARG A 69 -8.84 -25.43 -10.20
CA ARG A 69 -7.84 -26.49 -10.01
C ARG A 69 -8.38 -27.79 -9.43
N CYS A 70 -9.56 -27.79 -8.79
CA CYS A 70 -10.21 -29.04 -8.38
C CYS A 70 -10.58 -29.95 -9.59
N LYS A 71 -10.59 -29.40 -10.81
CA LYS A 71 -10.73 -30.17 -12.06
C LYS A 71 -9.43 -30.79 -12.59
N GLU A 72 -8.24 -30.35 -12.14
CA GLU A 72 -6.96 -30.71 -12.78
C GLU A 72 -5.90 -31.31 -11.84
N GLY A 73 -6.16 -31.45 -10.53
CA GLY A 73 -5.31 -32.26 -9.63
C GLY A 73 -3.87 -31.77 -9.43
N LEU A 74 -3.55 -30.50 -9.77
CA LEU A 74 -2.20 -29.93 -9.69
C LEU A 74 -1.99 -29.02 -8.46
N PRO A 75 -0.80 -29.08 -7.80
CA PRO A 75 -0.50 -28.30 -6.61
C PRO A 75 -0.52 -26.79 -6.87
N GLY A 76 -0.97 -26.04 -5.86
CA GLY A 76 -1.21 -24.61 -5.93
C GLY A 76 0.08 -23.80 -6.13
N ARG A 77 0.41 -23.41 -7.37
CA ARG A 77 1.59 -22.57 -7.61
C ARG A 77 1.44 -21.14 -7.05
N PRO A 78 2.48 -20.57 -6.41
CA PRO A 78 2.52 -19.22 -5.83
C PRO A 78 2.46 -18.06 -6.86
N GLU A 79 2.56 -18.38 -8.15
CA GLU A 79 2.56 -17.43 -9.29
C GLU A 79 1.22 -16.69 -9.48
N PHE A 80 0.13 -17.19 -8.88
CA PHE A 80 -1.19 -16.56 -9.01
C PHE A 80 -1.38 -15.28 -8.20
N ARG A 81 -0.44 -14.94 -7.31
CA ARG A 81 -0.45 -13.68 -6.55
C ARG A 81 0.26 -12.52 -7.27
N VAL A 82 1.08 -12.82 -8.28
CA VAL A 82 1.84 -11.82 -9.06
C VAL A 82 0.94 -10.73 -9.69
N PRO A 83 -0.26 -11.02 -10.25
CA PRO A 83 -1.11 -9.96 -10.82
C PRO A 83 -1.68 -8.97 -9.79
N MET A 84 -1.71 -9.31 -8.48
CA MET A 84 -2.11 -8.36 -7.44
C MET A 84 -1.02 -7.35 -7.08
N MET A 85 0.22 -7.64 -7.44
CA MET A 85 1.34 -6.74 -7.23
C MET A 85 1.25 -5.53 -8.17
N VAL A 86 0.64 -5.70 -9.34
CA VAL A 86 0.47 -4.66 -10.37
C VAL A 86 -0.34 -3.45 -9.88
N PRO A 87 -1.55 -3.60 -9.30
CA PRO A 87 -2.30 -2.45 -8.79
C PRO A 87 -1.58 -1.77 -7.61
N GLY A 88 -0.91 -2.53 -6.72
CA GLY A 88 -0.10 -1.94 -5.65
C GLY A 88 1.07 -1.11 -6.18
N ALA A 89 1.78 -1.64 -7.18
CA ALA A 89 2.92 -0.96 -7.82
C ALA A 89 2.52 0.30 -8.61
N ILE A 90 1.27 0.41 -9.05
CA ILE A 90 0.72 1.61 -9.73
C ILE A 90 0.19 2.62 -8.70
N LEU A 91 -0.47 2.16 -7.63
CA LEU A 91 -1.00 3.06 -6.60
C LEU A 91 0.10 3.80 -5.84
N VAL A 92 1.23 3.16 -5.56
CA VAL A 92 2.36 3.76 -4.82
C VAL A 92 2.90 5.03 -5.49
N PRO A 93 3.32 5.01 -6.78
CA PRO A 93 3.80 6.22 -7.46
C PRO A 93 2.69 7.25 -7.65
N ILE A 94 1.44 6.84 -7.89
CA ILE A 94 0.30 7.79 -8.00
C ILE A 94 0.09 8.52 -6.67
N GLY A 95 0.08 7.80 -5.53
CA GLY A 95 -0.07 8.40 -4.22
C GLY A 95 1.07 9.36 -3.88
N LEU A 96 2.31 9.00 -4.24
CA LEU A 96 3.48 9.87 -4.10
C LEU A 96 3.39 11.13 -4.96
N LEU A 97 2.95 11.01 -6.21
CA LEU A 97 2.77 12.15 -7.11
C LEU A 97 1.71 13.11 -6.57
N ILE A 98 0.57 12.59 -6.12
CA ILE A 98 -0.50 13.39 -5.51
C ILE A 98 0.03 14.07 -4.24
N TYR A 99 0.73 13.33 -3.36
CA TYR A 99 1.31 13.89 -2.15
C TYR A 99 2.32 15.02 -2.45
N SER A 100 3.22 14.80 -3.40
CA SER A 100 4.27 15.76 -3.76
C SER A 100 3.69 17.02 -4.42
N TRP A 101 2.74 16.85 -5.34
CA TRP A 101 2.05 17.97 -6.00
C TRP A 101 1.27 18.83 -5.01
N THR A 102 0.63 18.17 -4.04
CA THR A 102 -0.17 18.88 -3.04
C THR A 102 0.70 19.61 -2.02
N ALA A 103 1.88 19.06 -1.72
CA ALA A 103 2.91 19.73 -0.92
C ALA A 103 3.43 21.01 -1.60
N GLU A 104 3.64 20.98 -2.92
CA GLU A 104 4.10 22.15 -3.69
C GLU A 104 3.03 23.23 -3.82
N LYS A 105 1.78 22.83 -4.11
CA LYS A 105 0.65 23.76 -4.28
C LYS A 105 0.12 24.39 -2.99
N ARG A 106 0.64 24.01 -1.81
CA ARG A 106 0.12 24.39 -0.47
C ARG A 106 -1.41 24.35 -0.38
N THR A 107 -2.01 23.34 -1.00
CA THR A 107 -3.46 23.17 -1.14
C THR A 107 -4.13 22.90 0.21
N HIS A 108 -5.46 22.85 0.31
CA HIS A 108 -6.15 22.54 1.58
C HIS A 108 -5.63 21.20 2.18
N TRP A 109 -5.50 21.09 3.51
CA TRP A 109 -4.89 19.95 4.23
C TRP A 109 -5.48 18.58 3.91
N MET A 110 -6.67 18.55 3.32
CA MET A 110 -7.31 17.32 2.85
C MET A 110 -6.58 16.71 1.64
N GLY A 111 -5.94 17.51 0.78
CA GLY A 111 -5.25 17.01 -0.40
C GLY A 111 -4.05 16.11 -0.07
N PRO A 112 -3.10 16.51 0.82
CA PRO A 112 -1.99 15.65 1.23
C PRO A 112 -2.49 14.39 1.93
N ASN A 113 -3.59 14.48 2.67
CA ASN A 113 -4.24 13.33 3.32
C ASN A 113 -4.80 12.33 2.31
N VAL A 114 -5.38 12.77 1.20
CA VAL A 114 -5.85 11.89 0.13
C VAL A 114 -4.67 11.21 -0.57
N GLY A 115 -3.58 11.95 -0.84
CA GLY A 115 -2.35 11.36 -1.40
C GLY A 115 -1.74 10.32 -0.46
N ALA A 116 -1.68 10.62 0.84
CA ALA A 116 -1.23 9.72 1.89
C ALA A 116 -2.09 8.46 1.97
N PHE A 117 -3.41 8.60 1.90
CA PHE A 117 -4.36 7.50 1.91
C PHE A 117 -4.14 6.55 0.73
N ILE A 118 -4.01 7.08 -0.50
CA ILE A 118 -3.76 6.27 -1.71
C ILE A 118 -2.41 5.56 -1.61
N TYR A 119 -1.38 6.27 -1.12
CA TYR A 119 -0.04 5.72 -0.92
C TYR A 119 -0.03 4.57 0.10
N THR A 120 -0.65 4.75 1.27
CA THR A 120 -0.69 3.70 2.29
C THR A 120 -1.56 2.51 1.89
N THR A 121 -2.61 2.73 1.11
CA THR A 121 -3.38 1.64 0.46
C THR A 121 -2.48 0.82 -0.47
N GLY A 122 -1.71 1.47 -1.35
CA GLY A 122 -0.77 0.77 -2.25
C GLY A 122 0.33 0.01 -1.51
N LEU A 123 0.88 0.60 -0.45
CA LEU A 123 1.85 -0.06 0.44
C LEU A 123 1.28 -1.32 1.10
N ALA A 124 0.10 -1.22 1.73
CA ALA A 124 -0.55 -2.36 2.38
C ALA A 124 -0.75 -3.53 1.41
N MET A 125 -1.21 -3.24 0.19
CA MET A 125 -1.38 -4.25 -0.85
C MET A 125 -0.06 -4.91 -1.23
N GLY A 126 1.02 -4.13 -1.40
CA GLY A 126 2.35 -4.65 -1.69
C GLY A 126 2.87 -5.59 -0.60
N TYR A 127 2.73 -5.19 0.67
CA TYR A 127 3.15 -6.01 1.81
C TYR A 127 2.41 -7.35 1.89
N GLN A 128 1.08 -7.35 1.72
CA GLN A 128 0.27 -8.57 1.79
C GLN A 128 0.53 -9.52 0.62
N CYS A 129 0.87 -9.00 -0.56
CA CYS A 129 1.28 -9.85 -1.68
C CYS A 129 2.58 -10.60 -1.36
N ILE A 130 3.56 -9.91 -0.77
CA ILE A 130 4.88 -10.49 -0.47
C ILE A 130 4.79 -11.46 0.71
N GLN A 131 4.08 -11.13 1.79
CA GLN A 131 3.84 -12.06 2.90
C GLN A 131 3.17 -13.34 2.40
N GLY A 132 2.15 -13.20 1.56
CA GLY A 132 1.47 -14.35 0.95
C GLY A 132 2.40 -15.22 0.11
N TYR A 133 3.27 -14.59 -0.68
CA TYR A 133 4.26 -15.30 -1.49
C TYR A 133 5.31 -16.04 -0.65
N LEU A 134 5.78 -15.43 0.44
CA LEU A 134 6.73 -16.06 1.35
C LEU A 134 6.12 -17.31 1.99
N VAL A 135 4.89 -17.20 2.52
CA VAL A 135 4.20 -18.37 3.12
C VAL A 135 4.04 -19.49 2.09
N ASP A 136 3.59 -19.18 0.87
CA ASP A 136 3.36 -20.21 -0.16
C ASP A 136 4.67 -20.80 -0.73
N SER A 137 5.81 -20.11 -0.60
CA SER A 137 7.12 -20.59 -1.09
C SER A 137 7.90 -21.40 -0.07
N TYR A 138 7.61 -21.21 1.22
CA TYR A 138 8.26 -21.92 2.34
C TYR A 138 7.36 -22.98 3.00
N ALA A 139 6.12 -23.15 2.53
CA ALA A 139 5.21 -24.22 2.91
C ALA A 139 5.33 -25.42 1.97
#